data_AF-A0A1R4JPD7-F1
#
_entry.id   AF-A0A1R4JPD7-F1
#
_cell.length_a   1.000
_cell.length_b   1.000
_cell.length_c   1.000
_cell.angle_alpha   90.00
_cell.angle_beta   90.00
_cell.angle_gamma   90.00
#
_symmetry.space_group_name_H-M   'P 1'
#
loop_
_entity.id
_entity.type
_entity.pdbx_description
1 polymer ?
#
loop_
_entity_poly.entity_id
_entity_poly.type
_entity_poly.pdbx_seq_one_letter_code
_entity_poly.pdbx_strand_id
1 'polypeptide(L)'
;MIKYYLKIESGKPMRRTTHSSRYPAIFAWLTVFIWMSIIFWFSSQPANESAQLSFGAMEVGSQVVNHWRIVGAIGFLLFFNIFLIWLKRRSMPLWGKVIVFLVFLVFCGLTIYFLLTIVRPRLGINNLREMNYYVLHNFIRKNAHFFIYMFLGILIKNALSTSNIKGFKAILFALVVCAAYAASDEFHQYFVPGRTALVTDVFIDSTGSFIGIILYSILDWISGRRSIWQAFWNIKK
;
A
#
# COMPACT_ATOMS: atom_id res chain seq x y z
N MET A 1 -18.80 20.42 -24.05
CA MET A 1 -19.61 20.50 -25.28
C MET A 1 -18.73 20.06 -26.45
N ILE A 2 -18.76 18.78 -26.84
CA ILE A 2 -17.98 18.26 -27.98
C ILE A 2 -18.99 17.93 -29.09
N LYS A 3 -18.87 18.57 -30.25
CA LYS A 3 -19.72 18.35 -31.43
C LYS A 3 -19.43 16.96 -32.02
N TYR A 4 -20.46 16.13 -32.16
CA TYR A 4 -20.40 14.88 -32.93
C TYR A 4 -20.90 15.14 -34.35
N TYR A 5 -20.04 14.99 -35.35
CA TYR A 5 -20.45 14.86 -36.75
C TYR A 5 -20.69 13.38 -37.05
N LEU A 6 -21.93 13.03 -37.40
CA LEU A 6 -22.31 11.72 -37.93
C LEU A 6 -22.37 11.83 -39.46
N LYS A 7 -21.38 11.25 -40.18
CA LYS A 7 -21.51 10.95 -41.61
C LYS A 7 -21.78 9.46 -41.75
N ILE A 8 -22.96 9.12 -42.27
CA ILE A 8 -23.40 7.74 -42.52
C ILE A 8 -22.88 7.36 -43.92
N GLU A 9 -21.87 6.48 -44.00
CA GLU A 9 -21.51 5.81 -45.25
C GLU A 9 -21.33 4.30 -44.98
N SER A 10 -22.21 3.51 -45.58
CA SER A 10 -22.09 2.07 -45.88
C SER A 10 -21.87 1.08 -44.71
N GLY A 11 -22.97 0.51 -44.20
CA GLY A 11 -23.19 -0.93 -43.93
C GLY A 11 -22.18 -1.83 -43.20
N LYS A 12 -21.01 -1.36 -42.78
CA LYS A 12 -20.02 -2.11 -41.99
C LYS A 12 -20.18 -1.70 -40.53
N PRO A 13 -20.15 -2.64 -39.56
CA PRO A 13 -20.14 -2.27 -38.16
C PRO A 13 -18.91 -1.38 -37.91
N MET A 14 -19.18 -0.11 -37.65
CA MET A 14 -18.16 0.90 -37.37
C MET A 14 -17.37 0.42 -36.15
N ARG A 15 -16.08 0.06 -36.33
CA ARG A 15 -15.18 -0.14 -35.18
C ARG A 15 -15.21 1.16 -34.40
N ARG A 16 -15.82 1.17 -33.22
CA ARG A 16 -15.72 2.28 -32.28
C ARG A 16 -14.23 2.48 -31.98
N THR A 17 -13.59 3.43 -32.67
CA THR A 17 -12.27 3.93 -32.29
C THR A 17 -12.48 4.82 -31.08
N THR A 18 -12.64 4.21 -29.91
CA THR A 18 -12.65 4.96 -28.65
C THR A 18 -11.23 5.47 -28.44
N HIS A 19 -10.98 6.76 -28.66
CA HIS A 19 -9.78 7.39 -28.14
C HIS A 19 -9.82 7.26 -26.62
N SER A 20 -9.12 6.26 -26.06
CA SER A 20 -8.91 6.18 -24.63
C SER A 20 -8.15 7.43 -24.22
N SER A 21 -8.81 8.32 -23.48
CA SER A 21 -8.17 9.47 -22.85
C SER A 21 -6.86 9.00 -22.19
N ARG A 22 -5.72 9.59 -22.56
CA ARG A 22 -4.39 9.20 -22.05
C ARG A 22 -4.16 9.65 -20.60
N TYR A 23 -5.02 10.51 -20.07
CA TYR A 23 -4.86 11.14 -18.75
C TYR A 23 -4.74 10.15 -17.57
N PRO A 24 -5.52 9.05 -17.47
CA PRO A 24 -5.39 8.10 -16.35
C PRO A 24 -4.06 7.36 -16.34
N ALA A 25 -3.51 7.05 -17.52
CA ALA A 25 -2.20 6.41 -17.63
C ALA A 25 -1.09 7.37 -17.21
N ILE A 26 -1.15 8.63 -17.66
CA ILE A 26 -0.19 9.67 -17.27
C ILE A 26 -0.18 9.86 -15.75
N PHE A 27 -1.36 9.95 -15.12
CA PHE A 27 -1.45 10.10 -13.68
C PHE A 27 -0.88 8.88 -12.92
N ALA A 28 -1.17 7.66 -13.38
CA ALA A 28 -0.65 6.45 -12.76
C ALA A 28 0.89 6.32 -12.89
N TRP A 29 1.47 6.79 -14.00
CA TRP A 29 2.93 6.85 -14.14
C TRP A 29 3.54 7.98 -13.31
N LEU A 30 2.87 9.13 -13.19
CA LEU A 30 3.33 10.23 -12.34
C LEU A 30 3.45 9.78 -10.87
N THR A 31 2.47 9.02 -10.35
CA THR A 31 2.57 8.50 -8.97
C THR A 31 3.72 7.51 -8.80
N VAL A 32 4.04 6.71 -9.83
CA VAL A 32 5.23 5.85 -9.82
C VAL A 32 6.50 6.68 -9.70
N PHE A 33 6.66 7.72 -10.53
CA PHE A 33 7.87 8.56 -10.48
C PHE A 33 8.02 9.34 -9.17
N ILE A 34 6.91 9.87 -8.63
CA ILE A 34 6.91 10.51 -7.31
C ILE A 34 7.35 9.50 -6.25
N TRP A 35 6.82 8.28 -6.27
CA TRP A 35 7.19 7.25 -5.31
C TRP A 35 8.65 6.84 -5.43
N MET A 36 9.15 6.63 -6.66
CA MET A 36 10.56 6.36 -6.90
C MET A 36 11.45 7.48 -6.36
N SER A 37 11.06 8.75 -6.54
CA SER A 37 11.79 9.90 -5.98
C SER A 37 11.84 9.88 -4.44
N ILE A 38 10.76 9.46 -3.78
CA ILE A 38 10.74 9.27 -2.33
C ILE A 38 11.72 8.17 -1.90
N ILE A 39 11.74 7.03 -2.61
CA ILE A 39 12.69 5.94 -2.33
C ILE A 39 14.12 6.44 -2.47
N PHE A 40 14.42 7.12 -3.56
CA PHE A 40 15.74 7.66 -3.84
C PHE A 40 16.18 8.65 -2.75
N TRP A 41 15.27 9.51 -2.28
CA TRP A 41 15.56 10.44 -1.19
C TRP A 41 15.94 9.71 0.11
N PHE A 42 15.23 8.64 0.49
CA PHE A 42 15.60 7.82 1.65
C PHE A 42 16.94 7.10 1.45
N SER A 43 17.23 6.67 0.23
CA SER A 43 18.46 5.97 -0.15
C SER A 43 19.69 6.89 -0.14
N SER A 44 19.53 8.16 -0.52
CA SER A 44 20.61 9.17 -0.52
C SER A 44 21.10 9.59 0.85
N GLN A 45 20.39 9.22 1.92
CA GLN A 45 20.74 9.64 3.27
C GLN A 45 21.94 8.84 3.81
N PRO A 46 22.96 9.52 4.36
CA PRO A 46 24.05 8.90 5.09
C PRO A 46 23.57 7.98 6.21
N ALA A 47 24.40 7.02 6.62
CA ALA A 47 24.00 5.98 7.57
C ALA A 47 23.56 6.52 8.94
N ASN A 48 24.17 7.60 9.42
CA ASN A 48 23.80 8.26 10.67
C ASN A 48 22.38 8.88 10.61
N GLU A 49 22.04 9.57 9.52
CA GLU A 49 20.71 10.16 9.31
C GLU A 49 19.63 9.07 9.18
N SER A 50 19.91 8.02 8.41
CA SER A 50 19.02 6.86 8.30
C SER A 50 18.79 6.16 9.64
N ALA A 51 19.83 6.11 10.47
CA ALA A 51 19.73 5.60 11.81
C ALA A 51 18.79 6.46 12.67
N GLN A 52 18.98 7.78 12.66
CA GLN A 52 18.10 8.72 13.36
C GLN A 52 16.63 8.58 12.95
N LEU A 53 16.32 8.42 11.67
CA LEU A 53 14.94 8.19 11.20
C LEU A 53 14.33 6.91 11.78
N SER A 54 15.12 5.84 11.87
CA SER A 54 14.64 4.59 12.45
C SER A 54 14.37 4.73 13.95
N PHE A 55 15.21 5.49 14.67
CA PHE A 55 14.93 5.80 16.09
C PHE A 55 13.71 6.69 16.27
N GLY A 56 13.51 7.68 15.40
CA GLY A 56 12.28 8.47 15.41
C GLY A 56 11.04 7.58 15.23
N ALA A 57 11.09 6.64 14.29
CA ALA A 57 10.01 5.66 14.11
C ALA A 57 9.78 4.77 15.34
N MET A 58 10.86 4.34 16.01
CA MET A 58 10.77 3.59 17.27
C MET A 58 10.17 4.41 18.40
N GLU A 59 10.53 5.67 18.51
CA GLU A 59 10.02 6.57 19.55
C GLU A 59 8.53 6.79 19.36
N VAL A 60 8.07 7.04 18.12
CA VAL A 60 6.65 7.12 17.80
C VAL A 60 5.94 5.80 18.12
N GLY A 61 6.51 4.66 17.72
CA GLY A 61 5.95 3.34 18.05
C GLY A 61 5.85 3.10 19.56
N SER A 62 6.87 3.50 20.30
CA SER A 62 6.93 3.45 21.77
C SER A 62 5.87 4.35 22.41
N GLN A 63 5.69 5.57 21.91
CA GLN A 63 4.62 6.46 22.35
C GLN A 63 3.24 5.86 22.08
N VAL A 64 3.03 5.23 20.92
CA VAL A 64 1.77 4.53 20.58
C VAL A 64 1.50 3.38 21.55
N VAL A 65 2.53 2.57 21.85
CA VAL A 65 2.41 1.45 22.80
C VAL A 65 2.16 1.94 24.22
N ASN A 66 2.81 3.02 24.67
CA ASN A 66 2.56 3.61 25.99
C ASN A 66 1.15 4.17 26.11
N HIS A 67 0.64 4.79 25.05
CA HIS A 67 -0.69 5.37 24.98
C HIS A 67 -1.72 4.42 24.35
N TRP A 68 -1.47 3.09 24.40
CA TRP A 68 -2.29 2.08 23.73
C TRP A 68 -3.78 2.18 24.07
N ARG A 69 -4.12 2.63 25.28
CA ARG A 69 -5.51 2.87 25.73
C ARG A 69 -6.20 3.96 24.90
N ILE A 70 -5.50 5.08 24.69
CA ILE A 70 -6.02 6.24 23.96
C ILE A 70 -6.08 5.92 22.46
N VAL A 71 -4.99 5.37 21.92
CA VAL A 71 -4.93 4.96 20.51
C VAL A 71 -6.00 3.91 20.20
N GLY A 72 -6.15 2.92 21.07
CA GLY A 72 -7.19 1.90 20.98
C GLY A 72 -8.60 2.50 21.03
N ALA A 73 -8.85 3.46 21.92
CA ALA A 73 -10.15 4.15 22.01
C ALA A 73 -10.46 4.96 20.73
N ILE A 74 -9.50 5.71 20.20
CA ILE A 74 -9.67 6.47 18.95
C ILE A 74 -9.94 5.51 17.78
N GLY A 75 -9.14 4.46 17.64
CA GLY A 75 -9.32 3.45 16.59
C GLY A 75 -10.68 2.75 16.68
N PHE A 76 -11.11 2.41 17.90
CA PHE A 76 -12.42 1.86 18.17
C PHE A 76 -13.55 2.81 17.75
N LEU A 77 -13.47 4.08 18.12
CA LEU A 77 -14.47 5.08 17.76
C LEU A 77 -14.59 5.23 16.24
N LEU A 78 -13.47 5.28 15.52
CA LEU A 78 -13.48 5.35 14.05
C LEU A 78 -14.11 4.11 13.42
N PHE A 79 -13.70 2.92 13.88
CA PHE A 79 -14.26 1.66 13.40
C PHE A 79 -15.76 1.54 13.70
N PHE A 80 -16.17 1.94 14.91
CA PHE A 80 -17.57 1.96 15.33
C PHE A 80 -18.41 2.89 14.44
N ASN A 81 -17.90 4.07 14.12
CA ASN A 81 -18.58 5.01 13.21
C ASN A 81 -18.75 4.41 11.80
N ILE A 82 -17.70 3.79 11.26
CA ILE A 82 -17.76 3.11 9.95
C ILE A 82 -18.78 1.96 9.99
N PHE A 83 -18.80 1.18 11.06
CA PHE A 83 -19.76 0.10 11.27
C PHE A 83 -21.21 0.62 11.31
N LEU A 84 -21.48 1.71 12.03
CA LEU A 84 -22.81 2.32 12.07
C LEU A 84 -23.27 2.82 10.69
N ILE A 85 -22.37 3.47 9.94
CA ILE A 85 -22.65 3.92 8.56
C ILE A 85 -22.96 2.71 7.68
N TRP A 86 -22.17 1.64 7.79
CA TRP A 86 -22.39 0.39 7.06
C TRP A 86 -23.73 -0.26 7.42
N LEU A 87 -24.06 -0.36 8.71
CA LEU A 87 -25.30 -0.97 9.22
C LEU A 87 -26.52 -0.17 8.77
N LYS A 88 -26.43 1.18 8.79
CA LYS A 88 -27.49 2.07 8.29
C LYS A 88 -27.80 1.82 6.81
N ARG A 89 -26.78 1.56 5.98
CA ARG A 89 -26.92 1.32 4.53
C ARG A 89 -27.54 -0.04 4.17
N ARG A 90 -27.73 -0.96 5.14
CA ARG A 90 -28.32 -2.28 4.87
C ARG A 90 -29.85 -2.23 4.90
N SER A 91 -30.47 -2.79 3.86
CA SER A 91 -31.92 -2.98 3.70
C SER A 91 -32.41 -4.19 4.52
N MET A 92 -32.17 -4.17 5.82
CA MET A 92 -32.60 -5.21 6.76
C MET A 92 -33.72 -4.67 7.66
N PRO A 93 -34.64 -5.53 8.13
CA PRO A 93 -35.63 -5.14 9.13
C PRO A 93 -34.95 -4.73 10.44
N LEU A 94 -35.62 -3.89 11.24
CA LEU A 94 -35.03 -3.31 12.46
C LEU A 94 -34.49 -4.37 13.42
N TRP A 95 -35.23 -5.45 13.64
CA TRP A 95 -34.81 -6.56 14.50
C TRP A 95 -33.50 -7.19 14.03
N GLY A 96 -33.30 -7.33 12.71
CA GLY A 96 -32.05 -7.83 12.14
C GLY A 96 -30.87 -6.87 12.39
N LYS A 97 -31.10 -5.56 12.33
CA LYS A 97 -30.07 -4.55 12.68
C LYS A 97 -29.69 -4.61 14.16
N VAL A 98 -30.68 -4.81 15.04
CA VAL A 98 -30.46 -4.96 16.48
C VAL A 98 -29.62 -6.20 16.77
N ILE A 99 -29.93 -7.35 16.16
CA ILE A 99 -29.15 -8.58 16.36
C ILE A 99 -27.69 -8.38 15.91
N VAL A 100 -27.48 -7.82 14.71
CA VAL A 100 -26.12 -7.55 14.20
C VAL A 100 -25.37 -6.58 15.10
N PHE A 101 -26.03 -5.57 15.65
CA PHE A 101 -25.45 -4.63 16.61
C PHE A 101 -25.05 -5.33 17.93
N LEU A 102 -25.90 -6.21 18.47
CA LEU A 102 -25.59 -6.96 19.69
C LEU A 102 -24.41 -7.92 19.49
N VAL A 103 -24.38 -8.64 18.37
CA VAL A 103 -23.23 -9.50 18.00
C VAL A 103 -21.95 -8.67 17.89
N PHE A 104 -22.03 -7.48 17.29
CA PHE A 104 -20.91 -6.55 17.21
C PHE A 104 -20.43 -6.10 18.59
N LEU A 105 -21.32 -5.79 19.54
CA LEU A 105 -20.94 -5.42 20.90
C LEU A 105 -20.21 -6.56 21.62
N VAL A 106 -20.66 -7.80 21.45
CA VAL A 106 -19.98 -8.98 22.00
C VAL A 106 -18.58 -9.12 21.41
N PHE A 107 -18.44 -9.01 20.09
CA PHE A 107 -17.15 -9.02 19.40
C PHE A 107 -16.21 -7.91 19.91
N CYS A 108 -16.75 -6.73 20.16
CA CYS A 108 -15.99 -5.60 20.72
C CYS A 108 -15.53 -5.89 22.15
N GLY A 109 -16.38 -6.44 23.01
CA GLY A 109 -16.02 -6.86 24.37
C GLY A 109 -14.89 -7.90 24.38
N LEU A 110 -14.97 -8.91 23.51
CA LEU A 110 -13.91 -9.91 23.34
C LEU A 110 -12.61 -9.29 22.84
N THR A 111 -12.69 -8.36 21.89
CA THR A 111 -11.51 -7.64 21.36
C THR A 111 -10.86 -6.79 22.45
N ILE A 112 -11.65 -6.05 23.25
CA ILE A 112 -11.13 -5.25 24.38
C ILE A 112 -10.48 -6.15 25.42
N TYR A 113 -11.08 -7.29 25.76
CA TYR A 113 -10.50 -8.28 26.66
C TYR A 113 -9.17 -8.82 26.12
N PHE A 114 -9.11 -9.17 24.83
CA PHE A 114 -7.88 -9.60 24.16
C PHE A 114 -6.80 -8.52 24.20
N LEU A 115 -7.14 -7.26 23.90
CA LEU A 115 -6.20 -6.14 23.96
C LEU A 115 -5.69 -5.90 25.39
N LEU A 116 -6.56 -5.96 26.40
CA LEU A 116 -6.18 -5.80 27.81
C LEU A 116 -5.26 -6.94 28.32
N THR A 117 -5.43 -8.15 27.79
CA THR A 117 -4.69 -9.33 28.26
C THR A 117 -3.41 -9.62 27.48
N ILE A 118 -3.37 -9.28 26.19
CA ILE A 118 -2.22 -9.54 25.31
C ILE A 118 -1.46 -8.26 24.97
N VAL A 119 -2.18 -7.18 24.65
CA VAL A 119 -1.61 -5.92 24.15
C VAL A 119 -1.22 -4.96 25.28
N ARG A 120 -1.68 -5.17 26.52
CA ARG A 120 -1.07 -4.53 27.69
C ARG A 120 0.43 -4.78 27.59
N PRO A 121 1.27 -3.74 27.42
CA PRO A 121 2.66 -3.94 27.11
C PRO A 121 3.31 -4.74 28.24
N ARG A 122 3.56 -6.03 27.98
CA ARG A 122 4.39 -6.90 28.82
C ARG A 122 5.88 -6.61 28.62
N LEU A 123 6.20 -5.87 27.56
CA LEU A 123 7.53 -5.37 27.26
C LEU A 123 7.61 -3.94 27.78
N GLY A 124 8.34 -3.74 28.88
CA GLY A 124 8.81 -2.41 29.26
C GLY A 124 9.79 -1.90 28.21
N ILE A 125 9.67 -0.64 27.83
CA ILE A 125 10.53 0.04 26.83
C ILE A 125 12.02 -0.10 27.14
N ASN A 126 12.37 -0.24 28.41
CA ASN A 126 13.74 -0.45 28.86
C ASN A 126 14.35 -1.72 28.23
N ASN A 127 13.57 -2.79 28.03
CA ASN A 127 14.06 -4.04 27.44
C ASN A 127 14.24 -3.95 25.91
N LEU A 128 13.45 -3.12 25.21
CA LEU A 128 13.61 -2.86 23.77
C LEU A 128 14.80 -1.92 23.50
N ARG A 129 15.12 -1.04 24.45
CA ARG A 129 16.28 -0.14 24.38
C ARG A 129 17.60 -0.86 24.68
N GLU A 130 17.55 -1.95 25.45
CA GLU A 130 18.69 -2.84 25.71
C GLU A 130 18.91 -3.89 24.61
N MET A 131 17.95 -4.12 23.71
CA MET A 131 18.22 -4.87 22.48
C MET A 131 19.28 -4.13 21.66
N ASN A 132 20.26 -4.88 21.13
CA ASN A 132 21.38 -4.33 20.37
C ASN A 132 20.90 -3.29 19.33
N TYR A 133 21.29 -2.03 19.53
CA TYR A 133 20.99 -0.86 18.70
C TYR A 133 21.09 -1.17 17.20
N TYR A 134 22.16 -1.87 16.81
CA TYR A 134 22.42 -2.24 15.42
C TYR A 134 21.40 -3.24 14.88
N VAL A 135 20.99 -4.21 15.69
CA VAL A 135 20.01 -5.24 15.28
C VAL A 135 18.64 -4.60 15.06
N LEU A 136 18.21 -3.73 15.98
CA LEU A 136 16.89 -3.13 15.93
C LEU A 136 16.75 -2.09 14.81
N HIS A 137 17.77 -1.24 14.64
CA HIS A 137 17.86 -0.33 13.48
C HIS A 137 17.77 -1.10 12.17
N ASN A 138 18.61 -2.12 12.00
CA ASN A 138 18.67 -2.87 10.75
C ASN A 138 17.37 -3.65 10.49
N PHE A 139 16.71 -4.13 11.54
CA PHE A 139 15.39 -4.75 11.44
C PHE A 139 14.34 -3.76 10.92
N ILE A 140 14.24 -2.57 11.52
CA ILE A 140 13.26 -1.56 11.09
C ILE A 140 13.54 -1.09 9.67
N ARG A 141 14.81 -0.83 9.35
CA ARG A 141 15.23 -0.44 7.99
C ARG A 141 14.80 -1.49 6.96
N LYS A 142 15.11 -2.77 7.19
CA LYS A 142 14.78 -3.86 6.26
C LYS A 142 13.27 -4.03 6.06
N ASN A 143 12.48 -3.89 7.12
CA ASN A 143 11.02 -3.92 7.01
C ASN A 143 10.49 -2.70 6.24
N ALA A 144 11.01 -1.49 6.49
CA ALA A 144 10.61 -0.29 5.77
C ALA A 144 10.88 -0.43 4.26
N HIS A 145 12.07 -0.90 3.89
CA HIS A 145 12.47 -1.23 2.53
C HIS A 145 11.49 -2.21 1.86
N PHE A 146 11.23 -3.35 2.50
CA PHE A 146 10.24 -4.32 2.04
C PHE A 146 8.87 -3.68 1.73
N PHE A 147 8.31 -2.88 2.66
CA PHE A 147 7.00 -2.26 2.47
C PHE A 147 7.00 -1.18 1.39
N ILE A 148 8.04 -0.34 1.35
CA ILE A 148 8.18 0.72 0.35
C ILE A 148 8.24 0.14 -1.07
N TYR A 149 8.98 -0.95 -1.26
CA TYR A 149 9.04 -1.65 -2.54
C TYR A 149 7.77 -2.45 -2.84
N MET A 150 7.07 -2.96 -1.82
CA MET A 150 5.72 -3.51 -2.01
C MET A 150 4.74 -2.47 -2.58
N PHE A 151 4.76 -1.24 -2.06
CA PHE A 151 3.98 -0.14 -2.63
C PHE A 151 4.43 0.20 -4.06
N LEU A 152 5.74 0.22 -4.33
CA LEU A 152 6.25 0.43 -5.69
C LEU A 152 5.71 -0.63 -6.67
N GLY A 153 5.72 -1.90 -6.27
CA GLY A 153 5.17 -3.01 -7.07
C GLY A 153 3.67 -2.84 -7.38
N ILE A 154 2.89 -2.39 -6.39
CA ILE A 154 1.46 -2.05 -6.58
C ILE A 154 1.31 -0.91 -7.61
N LEU A 155 2.08 0.16 -7.47
CA LEU A 155 2.00 1.34 -8.33
C LEU A 155 2.40 1.03 -9.78
N ILE A 156 3.51 0.32 -9.98
CA ILE A 156 3.95 -0.09 -11.32
C ILE A 156 2.91 -1.01 -11.96
N LYS A 157 2.40 -2.02 -11.22
CA LYS A 157 1.38 -2.92 -11.76
C LYS A 157 0.09 -2.16 -12.13
N ASN A 158 -0.25 -1.13 -11.36
CA ASN A 158 -1.38 -0.25 -11.63
C ASN A 158 -1.17 0.60 -12.91
N ALA A 159 0.01 1.20 -13.05
CA ALA A 159 0.38 1.99 -14.23
C ALA A 159 0.37 1.14 -15.51
N LEU A 160 0.87 -0.10 -15.44
CA LEU A 160 0.83 -1.06 -16.54
C LEU A 160 -0.60 -1.46 -16.92
N SER A 161 -1.45 -1.79 -15.93
CA SER A 161 -2.86 -2.15 -16.18
C SER A 161 -3.62 -1.00 -16.85
N THR A 162 -3.35 0.22 -16.42
CA THR A 162 -3.95 1.44 -16.99
C THR A 162 -3.40 1.77 -18.39
N SER A 163 -2.16 1.35 -18.67
CA SER A 163 -1.53 1.39 -20.00
C SER A 163 -1.90 0.20 -20.89
N ASN A 164 -2.93 -0.57 -20.51
CA ASN A 164 -3.46 -1.73 -21.24
C ASN A 164 -2.50 -2.93 -21.34
N ILE A 165 -1.48 -3.00 -20.48
CA ILE A 165 -0.59 -4.15 -20.32
C ILE A 165 -1.13 -5.02 -19.19
N LYS A 166 -1.60 -6.23 -19.52
CA LYS A 166 -2.33 -7.11 -18.60
C LYS A 166 -1.74 -8.52 -18.54
N GLY A 167 -2.21 -9.30 -17.56
CA GLY A 167 -1.84 -10.71 -17.38
C GLY A 167 -0.36 -10.91 -17.03
N PHE A 168 0.17 -12.07 -17.41
CA PHE A 168 1.53 -12.49 -17.05
C PHE A 168 2.63 -11.54 -17.57
N LYS A 169 2.45 -10.97 -18.78
CA LYS A 169 3.40 -9.97 -19.33
C LYS A 169 3.55 -8.75 -18.42
N ALA A 170 2.44 -8.27 -17.83
CA ALA A 170 2.47 -7.14 -16.91
C ALA A 170 3.17 -7.49 -15.60
N ILE A 171 2.99 -8.72 -15.11
CA ILE A 171 3.65 -9.21 -13.89
C ILE A 171 5.16 -9.27 -14.12
N LEU A 172 5.60 -9.92 -15.21
CA LEU A 172 7.02 -10.07 -15.53
C LEU A 172 7.69 -8.71 -15.74
N PHE A 173 7.06 -7.81 -16.51
CA PHE A 173 7.60 -6.47 -16.73
C PHE A 173 7.71 -5.68 -15.42
N ALA A 174 6.68 -5.71 -14.57
CA ALA A 174 6.72 -5.05 -13.26
C ALA A 174 7.85 -5.60 -12.38
N LEU A 175 8.04 -6.92 -12.35
CA LEU A 175 9.12 -7.54 -11.57
C LEU A 175 10.49 -7.12 -12.05
N VAL A 176 10.72 -7.11 -13.36
CA VAL A 176 12.01 -6.68 -13.93
C VAL A 176 12.29 -5.22 -13.59
N VAL A 177 11.31 -4.32 -13.72
CA VAL A 177 11.49 -2.91 -13.37
C VAL A 177 11.77 -2.73 -11.88
N CYS A 178 11.00 -3.38 -11.01
CA CYS A 178 11.20 -3.33 -9.56
C CYS A 178 12.58 -3.87 -9.15
N ALA A 179 12.98 -5.03 -9.67
CA ALA A 179 14.26 -5.64 -9.34
C ALA A 179 15.44 -4.82 -9.87
N ALA A 180 15.34 -4.29 -11.10
CA ALA A 180 16.34 -3.38 -11.65
C ALA A 180 16.45 -2.10 -10.82
N TYR A 181 15.33 -1.55 -10.35
CA TYR A 181 15.33 -0.37 -9.49
C TYR A 181 15.95 -0.65 -8.13
N ALA A 182 15.60 -1.78 -7.49
CA ALA A 182 16.22 -2.22 -6.23
C ALA A 182 17.73 -2.40 -6.36
N ALA A 183 18.18 -3.02 -7.46
CA ALA A 183 19.61 -3.16 -7.74
C ALA A 183 20.30 -1.80 -7.96
N SER A 184 19.65 -0.87 -8.67
CA SER A 184 20.18 0.48 -8.87
C SER A 184 20.24 1.29 -7.58
N ASP A 185 19.30 1.07 -6.67
CA ASP A 185 19.22 1.73 -5.39
C ASP A 185 20.35 1.28 -4.46
N GLU A 186 20.58 -0.03 -4.35
CA GLU A 186 21.71 -0.57 -3.59
C GLU A 186 23.06 -0.19 -4.21
N PHE A 187 23.16 -0.14 -5.53
CA PHE A 187 24.35 0.38 -6.21
C PHE A 187 24.58 1.87 -5.88
N HIS A 188 23.53 2.68 -5.83
CA HIS A 188 23.63 4.08 -5.41
C HIS A 188 24.07 4.21 -3.94
N GLN A 189 23.51 3.39 -3.04
CA GLN A 189 23.88 3.38 -1.62
C GLN A 189 25.37 3.07 -1.39
N TYR A 190 26.01 2.32 -2.29
CA TYR A 190 27.46 2.08 -2.21
C TYR A 190 28.28 3.39 -2.18
N PHE A 191 27.80 4.45 -2.83
CA PHE A 191 28.47 5.76 -2.87
C PHE A 191 28.05 6.68 -1.71
N VAL A 192 27.12 6.26 -0.87
CA VAL A 192 26.60 7.06 0.25
C VAL A 192 27.45 6.81 1.50
N PRO A 193 27.94 7.85 2.21
CA PRO A 193 28.79 7.70 3.37
C PRO A 193 28.19 6.80 4.47
N GLY A 194 28.97 5.80 4.88
CA GLY A 194 28.61 4.86 5.96
C GLY A 194 27.57 3.81 5.58
N ARG A 195 27.11 3.77 4.32
CA ARG A 195 26.20 2.74 3.82
C ARG A 195 27.00 1.59 3.20
N THR A 196 26.41 0.41 3.18
CA THR A 196 26.96 -0.78 2.53
C THR A 196 25.90 -1.36 1.61
N ALA A 197 26.26 -1.55 0.34
CA ALA A 197 25.40 -2.23 -0.61
C ALA A 197 25.35 -3.74 -0.29
N LEU A 198 24.16 -4.28 -0.10
CA LEU A 198 23.95 -5.68 0.24
C LEU A 198 23.02 -6.35 -0.75
N VAL A 199 23.46 -7.45 -1.36
CA VAL A 199 22.61 -8.25 -2.26
C VAL A 199 21.36 -8.75 -1.53
N THR A 200 21.45 -8.98 -0.22
CA THR A 200 20.28 -9.33 0.60
C THR A 200 19.21 -8.25 0.61
N ASP A 201 19.60 -6.98 0.51
CA ASP A 201 18.65 -5.86 0.53
C ASP A 201 17.91 -5.79 -0.82
N VAL A 202 18.60 -6.02 -1.94
CA VAL A 202 17.97 -6.20 -3.27
C VAL A 202 16.93 -7.32 -3.25
N PHE A 203 17.23 -8.45 -2.60
CA PHE A 203 16.28 -9.56 -2.47
C PHE A 203 15.06 -9.19 -1.63
N ILE A 204 15.25 -8.52 -0.49
CA ILE A 204 14.15 -8.06 0.37
C ILE A 204 13.24 -7.12 -0.42
N ASP A 205 13.81 -6.13 -1.10
CA ASP A 205 13.06 -5.16 -1.92
C ASP A 205 12.31 -5.82 -3.09
N SER A 206 12.95 -6.79 -3.74
CA SER A 206 12.34 -7.58 -4.81
C SER A 206 11.19 -8.44 -4.30
N THR A 207 11.32 -9.05 -3.11
CA THR A 207 10.22 -9.84 -2.51
C THR A 207 9.04 -8.97 -2.10
N GLY A 208 9.29 -7.78 -1.55
CA GLY A 208 8.25 -6.79 -1.27
C GLY A 208 7.49 -6.41 -2.54
N SER A 209 8.23 -6.04 -3.58
CA SER A 209 7.66 -5.72 -4.90
C SER A 209 6.81 -6.85 -5.48
N PHE A 210 7.30 -8.10 -5.39
CA PHE A 210 6.57 -9.28 -5.85
C PHE A 210 5.23 -9.43 -5.14
N ILE A 211 5.21 -9.33 -3.81
CA ILE A 211 3.98 -9.40 -3.02
C ILE A 211 3.02 -8.28 -3.43
N GLY A 212 3.52 -7.04 -3.61
CA GLY A 212 2.71 -5.92 -4.07
C GLY A 212 2.06 -6.14 -5.43
N ILE A 213 2.82 -6.70 -6.38
CA ILE A 213 2.33 -7.04 -7.72
C ILE A 213 1.24 -8.10 -7.66
N ILE A 214 1.41 -9.14 -6.83
CA ILE A 214 0.42 -10.20 -6.64
C ILE A 214 -0.85 -9.63 -5.99
N LEU A 215 -0.72 -8.83 -4.93
CA LEU A 215 -1.85 -8.18 -4.26
C LEU A 215 -2.68 -7.36 -5.25
N TYR A 216 -2.05 -6.50 -6.06
CA TYR A 216 -2.78 -5.75 -7.08
C TYR A 216 -3.43 -6.68 -8.12
N SER A 217 -2.73 -7.74 -8.54
CA SER A 217 -3.25 -8.67 -9.54
C SER A 217 -4.48 -9.44 -9.05
N ILE A 218 -4.52 -9.81 -7.76
CA ILE A 218 -5.69 -10.42 -7.11
C ILE A 218 -6.85 -9.41 -7.06
N LEU A 219 -6.58 -8.16 -6.65
CA LEU A 219 -7.60 -7.11 -6.61
C LEU A 219 -8.20 -6.81 -7.99
N ASP A 220 -7.36 -6.75 -9.03
CA ASP A 220 -7.79 -6.58 -10.42
C ASP A 220 -8.62 -7.77 -10.90
N TRP A 221 -8.26 -8.99 -10.52
CA TRP A 221 -9.03 -10.20 -10.84
C TRP A 221 -10.41 -10.20 -10.18
N ILE A 222 -10.49 -9.94 -8.87
CA ILE A 222 -11.76 -9.84 -8.11
C ILE A 222 -12.65 -8.74 -8.67
N SER A 223 -12.07 -7.62 -9.09
CA SER A 223 -12.80 -6.46 -9.64
C SER A 223 -13.27 -6.65 -11.08
N GLY A 224 -13.12 -7.85 -11.66
CA GLY A 224 -13.52 -8.15 -13.04
C GLY A 224 -12.63 -7.49 -14.09
N ARG A 225 -11.33 -7.32 -13.80
CA ARG A 225 -10.29 -6.70 -14.65
C ARG A 225 -10.54 -5.24 -15.04
N ARG A 226 -11.31 -4.52 -14.22
CA ARG A 226 -11.40 -3.07 -14.25
C ARG A 226 -10.28 -2.52 -13.37
N SER A 227 -9.35 -1.75 -13.94
CA SER A 227 -8.34 -1.10 -13.10
C SER A 227 -9.03 -0.17 -12.10
N ILE A 228 -8.47 -0.02 -10.90
CA ILE A 228 -9.02 0.85 -9.84
C ILE A 228 -9.33 2.26 -10.38
N TRP A 229 -8.48 2.77 -11.28
CA TRP A 229 -8.67 4.05 -11.95
C TRP A 229 -9.74 4.01 -13.05
N GLN A 230 -9.91 2.91 -13.79
CA GLN A 230 -11.03 2.75 -14.72
C GLN A 230 -12.38 2.73 -13.99
N ALA A 231 -12.42 2.20 -12.77
CA ALA A 231 -13.59 2.25 -11.90
C ALA A 231 -13.83 3.66 -11.34
N PHE A 232 -12.78 4.35 -10.89
CA PHE A 232 -12.86 5.70 -10.32
C PHE A 232 -13.23 6.77 -11.37
N TRP A 233 -12.63 6.70 -12.57
CA TRP A 233 -12.88 7.66 -13.66
C TRP A 233 -14.12 7.37 -14.50
N ASN A 234 -14.89 6.35 -14.12
CA ASN A 234 -16.20 6.01 -14.69
C ASN A 234 -16.26 6.25 -16.22
N ILE A 235 -15.26 5.74 -16.94
CA ILE A 235 -15.35 5.61 -18.39
C ILE A 235 -16.28 4.42 -18.60
N LYS A 236 -17.59 4.68 -18.49
CA LYS A 236 -18.61 3.77 -18.98
C LYS A 236 -18.28 3.50 -20.46
N LYS A 237 -17.92 2.26 -20.76
CA LYS A 237 -17.81 1.72 -22.12
C LYS A 237 -19.20 1.65 -22.76
#